data_AF-A0A9P9WHJ2-F1
#
_entry.id   AF-A0A9P9WHJ2-F1
#
_cell.length_a   1.000
_cell.length_b   1.000
_cell.length_c   1.000
_cell.angle_alpha   90.00
_cell.angle_beta   90.00
_cell.angle_gamma   90.00
#
_symmetry.space_group_name_H-M   'P 1'
#
loop_
_entity.id
_entity.type
_entity.pdbx_description
1 polymer ?
#
loop_
_entity_poly.entity_id
_entity_poly.type
_entity_poly.pdbx_seq_one_letter_code
_entity_poly.pdbx_strand_id
1 'polypeptide(L)'
;MSNAQKFSWDFDVPADAFWSSLPFSTGRNFLQCFDPADIEIMSPQFDASLPIENKNRLLLRLTQQKLAVEEDAAQRSGEGRLYEKDWVAWQNLMLAIVTTQHELGLLADEERTLQTMLDHPKPGQSKNYSALNMMARLYDANGRYAEAEQALLEVKAWMEEHPQIGRGSPPAMGNLRMLLEAVWKQGNHEEATGIYMDMKSLVDRMDKTNFAQYQEEEREMLEGLMETLRKWEDAQQASGI
;
A
#
# COMPACT_ATOMS: atom_id res chain seq x y z
N MET A 1 10.16 25.78 11.58
CA MET A 1 9.08 24.77 11.45
C MET A 1 8.45 25.00 10.10
N SER A 2 8.81 24.23 9.07
CA SER A 2 8.18 24.37 7.75
C SER A 2 6.74 23.86 7.86
N ASN A 3 5.78 24.68 7.45
CA ASN A 3 4.44 24.20 7.13
C ASN A 3 4.58 23.39 5.84
N ALA A 4 4.86 22.10 5.96
CA ALA A 4 4.76 21.18 4.84
C ALA A 4 3.32 21.22 4.29
N GLN A 5 3.19 21.16 2.97
CA GLN A 5 1.88 21.14 2.31
C GLN A 5 1.15 19.86 2.74
N LYS A 6 0.04 19.99 3.47
CA LYS A 6 -0.80 18.85 3.88
C LYS A 6 -1.55 18.34 2.65
N PHE A 7 -1.29 17.11 2.23
CA PHE A 7 -1.95 16.47 1.10
C PHE A 7 -3.27 15.84 1.53
N SER A 8 -4.16 15.54 0.58
CA SER A 8 -5.47 14.93 0.86
C SER A 8 -5.38 13.53 1.49
N TRP A 9 -4.20 12.90 1.48
CA TRP A 9 -3.92 11.64 2.13
C TRP A 9 -3.28 11.78 3.52
N ASP A 10 -3.02 12.99 4.02
CA ASP A 10 -2.44 13.17 5.36
C ASP A 10 -3.53 13.05 6.44
N PHE A 11 -3.55 11.89 7.12
CA PHE A 11 -4.39 11.63 8.28
C PHE A 11 -3.50 11.65 9.53
N ASP A 12 -3.95 12.32 10.59
CA ASP A 12 -3.15 12.48 11.80
C ASP A 12 -3.20 11.18 12.63
N VAL A 13 -2.11 10.42 12.62
CA VAL A 13 -1.92 9.26 13.51
C VAL A 13 -1.35 9.78 14.84
N PRO A 14 -1.92 9.40 16.01
CA PRO A 14 -1.40 9.86 17.29
C PRO A 14 0.08 9.50 17.46
N ALA A 15 0.84 10.39 18.09
CA ALA A 15 2.29 10.20 18.29
C ALA A 15 2.64 9.51 19.62
N ASP A 16 1.70 8.79 20.23
CA ASP A 16 1.95 8.03 21.46
C ASP A 16 2.62 6.68 21.19
N ALA A 17 3.09 6.05 22.27
CA ALA A 17 3.87 4.81 22.22
C ALA A 17 3.10 3.58 21.67
N PHE A 18 1.77 3.62 21.63
CA PHE A 18 1.01 2.57 20.96
C PHE A 18 1.17 2.70 19.45
N TRP A 19 0.79 3.86 18.90
CA TRP A 19 0.74 4.09 17.46
C TRP A 19 2.13 4.25 16.83
N SER A 20 3.07 4.88 17.53
CA SER A 20 4.43 5.09 17.01
C SER A 20 5.22 3.78 16.82
N SER A 21 4.74 2.67 17.39
CA SER A 21 5.34 1.34 17.24
C SER A 21 4.81 0.55 16.03
N LEU A 22 3.77 1.05 15.37
CA LEU A 22 3.14 0.44 14.21
C LEU A 22 3.54 1.19 12.94
N PRO A 23 3.52 0.54 11.76
CA PRO A 23 3.66 1.25 10.50
C PRO A 23 2.59 2.33 10.36
N PHE A 24 3.00 3.51 9.90
CA PHE A 24 2.12 4.67 9.75
C PHE A 24 0.86 4.34 8.92
N SER A 25 1.02 3.60 7.82
CA SER A 25 -0.10 3.17 6.96
C SER A 25 -1.12 2.31 7.69
N THR A 26 -0.66 1.39 8.53
CA THR A 26 -1.54 0.49 9.32
C THR A 26 -2.35 1.29 10.33
N GLY A 27 -1.70 2.19 11.08
CA GLY A 27 -2.38 3.07 12.02
C GLY A 27 -3.37 4.02 11.35
N ARG A 28 -2.94 4.70 10.28
CA ARG A 28 -3.78 5.57 9.46
C ARG A 28 -5.01 4.85 8.91
N ASN A 29 -4.81 3.68 8.30
CA ASN A 29 -5.90 2.94 7.67
C ASN A 29 -6.92 2.45 8.69
N PHE A 30 -6.45 2.02 9.87
CA PHE A 30 -7.35 1.69 10.97
C PHE A 30 -8.17 2.92 11.40
N LEU A 31 -7.51 4.03 11.74
CA LEU A 31 -8.16 5.20 12.34
C LEU A 31 -9.22 5.83 11.43
N GLN A 32 -8.99 5.88 10.12
CA GLN A 32 -9.98 6.42 9.16
C GLN A 32 -11.28 5.59 9.05
N CYS A 33 -11.33 4.39 9.64
CA CYS A 33 -12.53 3.55 9.64
C CYS A 33 -13.52 3.89 10.76
N PHE A 34 -13.13 4.76 11.70
CA PHE A 34 -13.87 5.03 12.92
C PHE A 34 -14.05 6.52 13.15
N ASP A 35 -15.21 6.89 13.70
CA ASP A 35 -15.42 8.26 14.16
C ASP A 35 -14.60 8.52 15.44
N PRO A 36 -14.25 9.78 15.74
CA PRO A 36 -13.48 10.12 16.94
C PRO A 36 -14.07 9.58 18.26
N ALA A 37 -15.40 9.52 18.36
CA ALA A 37 -16.09 8.98 19.54
C ALA A 37 -15.87 7.46 19.70
N ASP A 38 -15.85 6.71 18.60
CA ASP A 38 -15.56 5.27 18.64
C ASP A 38 -14.11 5.03 19.09
N ILE A 39 -13.17 5.85 18.59
CA ILE A 39 -11.76 5.81 19.00
C ILE A 39 -11.61 6.10 20.50
N GLU A 40 -12.32 7.10 21.03
CA GLU A 40 -12.30 7.43 22.46
C GLU A 40 -12.79 6.25 23.32
N ILE A 41 -13.89 5.60 22.92
CA ILE A 41 -14.44 4.42 23.58
C ILE A 41 -13.44 3.25 23.54
N MET A 42 -12.76 3.04 22.42
CA MET A 42 -11.78 1.96 22.27
C MET A 42 -10.43 2.26 22.91
N SER A 43 -10.11 3.53 23.20
CA SER A 43 -8.80 3.98 23.67
C SER A 43 -8.21 3.18 24.84
N PRO A 44 -8.98 2.67 25.82
CA PRO A 44 -8.43 1.84 26.90
C PRO A 44 -7.83 0.51 26.43
N GLN A 45 -8.14 0.06 25.21
CA GLN A 45 -7.57 -1.15 24.61
C GLN A 45 -6.20 -0.89 23.95
N PHE A 46 -5.86 0.36 23.62
CA PHE A 46 -4.61 0.73 22.95
C PHE A 46 -3.42 0.82 23.92
N ASP A 47 -3.13 -0.30 24.56
CA ASP A 47 -2.05 -0.42 25.54
C ASP A 47 -0.67 -0.51 24.86
N ALA A 48 0.17 0.49 25.11
CA ALA A 48 1.51 0.59 24.56
C ALA A 48 2.43 -0.58 24.95
N SER A 49 2.15 -1.28 26.06
CA SER A 49 2.92 -2.42 26.55
C SER A 49 2.70 -3.71 25.76
N LEU A 50 1.65 -3.77 24.93
CA LEU A 50 1.37 -4.94 24.10
C LEU A 50 2.50 -5.20 23.09
N PRO A 51 2.86 -6.47 22.82
CA PRO A 51 3.67 -6.83 21.68
C PRO A 51 3.06 -6.31 20.36
N ILE A 52 3.91 -5.94 19.39
CA ILE A 52 3.46 -5.41 18.08
C ILE A 52 2.44 -6.34 17.40
N GLU A 53 2.68 -7.66 17.44
CA GLU A 53 1.74 -8.65 16.92
C GLU A 53 0.35 -8.54 17.59
N ASN A 54 0.31 -8.36 18.92
CA ASN A 54 -0.94 -8.22 19.65
C ASN A 54 -1.65 -6.89 19.34
N LYS A 55 -0.89 -5.82 19.12
CA LYS A 55 -1.45 -4.54 18.63
C LYS A 55 -2.10 -4.74 17.27
N ASN A 56 -1.43 -5.39 16.31
CA ASN A 56 -2.00 -5.69 15.00
C ASN A 56 -3.21 -6.63 15.09
N ARG A 57 -3.18 -7.68 15.91
CA ARG A 57 -4.35 -8.56 16.13
C ARG A 57 -5.54 -7.80 16.72
N LEU A 58 -5.30 -6.84 17.62
CA LEU A 58 -6.33 -5.96 18.14
C LEU A 58 -6.96 -5.10 17.03
N LEU A 59 -6.13 -4.43 16.22
CA LEU A 59 -6.63 -3.60 15.11
C LEU A 59 -7.41 -4.43 14.09
N LEU A 60 -6.88 -5.60 13.69
CA LEU A 60 -7.55 -6.49 12.73
C LEU A 60 -8.94 -6.92 13.24
N ARG A 61 -9.02 -7.34 14.50
CA ARG A 61 -10.28 -7.75 15.13
C ARG A 61 -11.30 -6.62 15.14
N LEU A 62 -10.90 -5.43 15.57
CA LEU A 62 -11.81 -4.28 15.67
C LEU A 62 -12.33 -3.85 14.28
N THR A 63 -11.46 -3.82 13.27
CA THR A 63 -11.86 -3.51 11.88
C THR A 63 -12.80 -4.57 11.29
N GLN A 64 -12.52 -5.86 11.52
CA GLN A 64 -13.40 -6.94 11.08
C GLN A 64 -14.78 -6.89 11.77
N GLN A 65 -14.81 -6.54 13.06
CA GLN A 65 -16.06 -6.32 13.80
C GLN A 65 -16.85 -5.15 13.21
N LYS A 66 -16.20 -4.03 12.91
CA LYS A 66 -16.83 -2.88 12.26
C LYS A 66 -17.39 -3.25 10.89
N LEU A 67 -16.62 -3.94 10.05
CA LEU A 67 -17.09 -4.43 8.74
C LEU A 67 -18.35 -5.30 8.87
N ALA A 68 -18.38 -6.25 9.82
CA ALA A 68 -19.55 -7.08 10.04
C ALA A 68 -20.80 -6.27 10.45
N VAL A 69 -20.64 -5.29 11.36
CA VAL A 69 -21.74 -4.41 11.78
C VAL A 69 -22.28 -3.58 10.61
N GLU A 70 -21.40 -3.02 9.78
CA GLU A 70 -21.78 -2.20 8.64
C GLU A 70 -22.43 -3.02 7.50
N GLU A 71 -21.94 -4.25 7.25
CA GLU A 71 -22.57 -5.20 6.32
C GLU A 71 -23.98 -5.58 6.80
N ASP A 72 -24.15 -5.92 8.08
CA ASP A 72 -25.45 -6.23 8.66
C ASP A 72 -26.41 -5.02 8.61
N ALA A 73 -25.87 -3.80 8.74
CA ALA A 73 -26.66 -2.58 8.64
C ALA A 73 -27.10 -2.31 7.18
N ALA A 74 -26.22 -2.49 6.20
CA ALA A 74 -26.55 -2.36 4.78
C ALA A 74 -27.61 -3.37 4.32
N GLN A 75 -27.49 -4.62 4.80
CA GLN A 75 -28.46 -5.66 4.49
C GLN A 75 -29.83 -5.34 5.10
N ARG A 76 -29.87 -4.89 6.36
CA ARG A 76 -31.13 -4.54 7.05
C ARG A 76 -31.83 -3.33 6.46
N SER A 77 -31.10 -2.36 5.90
CA SER A 77 -31.68 -1.21 5.21
C SER A 77 -32.15 -1.53 3.79
N GLY A 78 -31.88 -2.74 3.27
CA GLY A 78 -32.24 -3.15 1.91
C GLY A 78 -31.33 -2.57 0.83
N GLU A 79 -30.17 -2.04 1.22
CA GLU A 79 -29.18 -1.43 0.32
C GLU A 79 -28.14 -2.44 -0.19
N GLY A 80 -28.30 -3.72 0.14
CA GLY A 80 -27.44 -4.81 -0.32
C GLY A 80 -26.20 -4.99 0.55
N ARG A 81 -25.03 -5.13 -0.09
CA ARG A 81 -23.72 -5.25 0.58
C ARG A 81 -23.12 -3.88 0.86
N LEU A 82 -22.17 -3.81 1.79
CA LEU A 82 -21.58 -2.51 2.15
C LEU A 82 -20.90 -1.84 0.96
N TYR A 83 -20.24 -2.58 0.06
CA TYR A 83 -19.62 -2.01 -1.13
C TYR A 83 -20.63 -1.41 -2.13
N GLU A 84 -21.90 -1.80 -2.07
CA GLU A 84 -22.99 -1.25 -2.90
C GLU A 84 -23.55 0.02 -2.25
N LYS A 85 -23.73 -0.01 -0.93
CA LYS A 85 -24.26 1.09 -0.12
C LYS A 85 -23.27 2.25 0.03
N ASP A 86 -22.06 1.94 0.48
CA ASP A 86 -20.99 2.89 0.76
C ASP A 86 -19.64 2.26 0.42
N TRP A 87 -19.29 2.36 -0.87
CA TRP A 87 -18.02 1.83 -1.38
C TRP A 87 -16.80 2.44 -0.68
N VAL A 88 -16.87 3.70 -0.23
CA VAL A 88 -15.72 4.37 0.41
C VAL A 88 -15.49 3.80 1.81
N ALA A 89 -16.55 3.65 2.61
CA ALA A 89 -16.46 3.00 3.91
C ALA A 89 -15.94 1.56 3.79
N TRP A 90 -16.49 0.80 2.83
CA TRP A 90 -16.02 -0.56 2.54
C TRP A 90 -14.54 -0.60 2.16
N GLN A 91 -14.11 0.24 1.22
CA GLN A 91 -12.72 0.32 0.77
C GLN A 91 -11.76 0.66 1.92
N ASN A 92 -12.15 1.58 2.81
CA ASN A 92 -11.34 1.95 3.98
C ASN A 92 -11.16 0.77 4.94
N LEU A 93 -12.26 0.05 5.23
CA LEU A 93 -12.23 -1.15 6.08
C LEU A 93 -11.38 -2.25 5.46
N MET A 94 -11.52 -2.50 4.16
CA MET A 94 -10.72 -3.50 3.45
C MET A 94 -9.23 -3.15 3.45
N LEU A 95 -8.88 -1.87 3.24
CA LEU A 95 -7.49 -1.39 3.34
C LEU A 95 -6.90 -1.57 4.75
N ALA A 96 -7.68 -1.31 5.81
CA ALA A 96 -7.26 -1.54 7.18
C ALA A 96 -7.06 -3.03 7.49
N ILE A 97 -7.95 -3.89 7.01
CA ILE A 97 -7.85 -5.35 7.16
C ILE A 97 -6.60 -5.87 6.45
N VAL A 98 -6.43 -5.56 5.16
CA VAL A 98 -5.34 -6.12 4.35
C VAL A 98 -3.97 -5.64 4.83
N THR A 99 -3.82 -4.36 5.19
CA THR A 99 -2.55 -3.86 5.75
C THR A 99 -2.24 -4.54 7.08
N THR A 100 -3.23 -4.79 7.93
CA THR A 100 -2.97 -5.48 9.20
C THR A 100 -2.69 -6.98 9.01
N GLN A 101 -3.33 -7.64 8.03
CA GLN A 101 -3.02 -9.02 7.65
C GLN A 101 -1.58 -9.16 7.16
N HIS A 102 -1.11 -8.20 6.36
CA HIS A 102 0.28 -8.12 5.91
C HIS A 102 1.26 -8.06 7.09
N GLU A 103 1.03 -7.15 8.05
CA GLU A 103 1.87 -7.03 9.24
C GLU A 103 1.87 -8.28 10.14
N LEU A 104 0.86 -9.14 10.01
CA LEU A 104 0.73 -10.40 10.72
C LEU A 104 1.23 -11.62 9.92
N GLY A 105 1.67 -11.42 8.67
CA GLY A 105 2.09 -12.51 7.78
C GLY A 105 0.96 -13.47 7.40
N LEU A 106 -0.30 -13.01 7.41
CA LEU A 106 -1.47 -13.82 7.10
C LEU A 106 -1.72 -13.92 5.59
N LEU A 107 -0.75 -14.46 4.84
CA LEU A 107 -0.68 -14.39 3.37
C LEU A 107 -1.96 -14.85 2.66
N ALA A 108 -2.57 -15.95 3.10
CA ALA A 108 -3.79 -16.48 2.48
C ALA A 108 -5.03 -15.60 2.72
N ASP A 109 -5.09 -14.93 3.87
CA ASP A 109 -6.18 -14.01 4.18
C ASP A 109 -5.96 -12.65 3.50
N GLU A 110 -4.70 -12.21 3.39
CA GLU A 110 -4.28 -11.04 2.62
C GLU A 110 -4.67 -11.19 1.15
N GLU A 111 -4.28 -12.30 0.49
CA GLU A 111 -4.62 -12.59 -0.91
C GLU A 111 -6.14 -12.63 -1.13
N ARG A 112 -6.89 -13.29 -0.22
CA ARG A 112 -8.36 -13.35 -0.31
C ARG A 112 -9.00 -11.97 -0.19
N THR A 113 -8.50 -11.14 0.72
CA THR A 113 -8.99 -9.78 0.93
C THR A 113 -8.71 -8.92 -0.30
N LEU A 114 -7.50 -9.00 -0.86
CA LEU A 114 -7.13 -8.31 -2.10
C LEU A 114 -7.96 -8.76 -3.30
N GLN A 115 -8.21 -10.06 -3.45
CA GLN A 115 -9.08 -10.56 -4.51
C GLN A 115 -10.50 -10.00 -4.38
N THR A 116 -11.04 -9.99 -3.16
CA THR A 116 -12.35 -9.36 -2.88
C THR A 116 -12.35 -7.87 -3.27
N MET A 117 -11.26 -7.15 -3.02
CA MET A 117 -11.11 -5.76 -3.43
C MET A 117 -11.04 -5.57 -4.95
N LEU A 118 -10.40 -6.50 -5.67
CA LEU A 118 -10.30 -6.50 -7.13
C LEU A 118 -11.65 -6.81 -7.80
N ASP A 119 -12.45 -7.68 -7.20
CA ASP A 119 -13.77 -8.08 -7.71
C ASP A 119 -14.84 -6.99 -7.56
N HIS A 120 -14.59 -5.98 -6.71
CA HIS A 120 -15.50 -4.86 -6.46
C HIS A 120 -14.80 -3.50 -6.65
N PRO A 121 -14.44 -3.15 -7.91
CA PRO A 121 -13.87 -1.85 -8.21
C PRO A 121 -14.84 -0.73 -7.88
N LYS A 122 -14.30 0.47 -7.67
CA LYS A 122 -15.12 1.67 -7.46
C LYS A 122 -16.13 1.82 -8.60
N PRO A 123 -17.40 2.17 -8.33
CA PRO A 123 -18.37 2.45 -9.39
C PRO A 123 -17.81 3.45 -10.42
N GLY A 124 -17.82 3.05 -11.69
CA GLY A 124 -17.25 3.84 -12.80
C GLY A 124 -15.76 3.59 -13.07
N GLN A 125 -15.09 2.70 -12.34
CA GLN A 125 -13.72 2.26 -12.63
C GLN A 125 -13.71 0.80 -13.10
N SER A 126 -12.76 0.46 -13.96
CA SER A 126 -12.56 -0.91 -14.46
C SER A 126 -11.87 -1.83 -13.45
N LYS A 127 -11.00 -1.27 -12.61
CA LYS A 127 -10.20 -2.02 -11.62
C LYS A 127 -10.02 -1.22 -10.33
N ASN A 128 -9.79 -1.93 -9.23
CA ASN A 128 -9.31 -1.35 -7.98
C ASN A 128 -7.79 -1.27 -7.99
N TYR A 129 -7.23 -0.17 -8.50
CA TYR A 129 -5.78 -0.02 -8.69
C TYR A 129 -4.98 -0.02 -7.39
N SER A 130 -5.59 0.38 -6.27
CA SER A 130 -4.95 0.28 -4.95
C SER A 130 -4.76 -1.18 -4.53
N ALA A 131 -5.79 -2.01 -4.70
CA ALA A 131 -5.72 -3.45 -4.44
C ALA A 131 -4.79 -4.16 -5.43
N LEU A 132 -4.79 -3.76 -6.70
CA LEU A 132 -3.89 -4.33 -7.70
C LEU A 132 -2.43 -4.07 -7.37
N ASN A 133 -2.09 -2.86 -6.93
CA ASN A 133 -0.74 -2.52 -6.49
C ASN A 133 -0.33 -3.31 -5.24
N MET A 134 -1.24 -3.54 -4.29
CA MET A 134 -0.96 -4.36 -3.11
C MET A 134 -0.85 -5.86 -3.46
N MET A 135 -1.64 -6.36 -4.42
CA MET A 135 -1.52 -7.72 -4.93
C MET A 135 -0.17 -7.93 -5.61
N ALA A 136 0.33 -6.94 -6.36
CA ALA A 136 1.68 -7.00 -6.91
C ALA A 136 2.77 -7.12 -5.83
N ARG A 137 2.61 -6.41 -4.70
CA ARG A 137 3.54 -6.51 -3.55
C ARG A 137 3.52 -7.92 -2.97
N LEU A 138 2.34 -8.51 -2.85
CA LEU A 138 2.16 -9.87 -2.36
C LEU A 138 2.76 -10.90 -3.33
N TYR A 139 2.61 -10.70 -4.64
CA TYR A 139 3.24 -11.54 -5.65
C TYR A 139 4.77 -11.47 -5.58
N ASP A 140 5.37 -10.28 -5.52
CA ASP A 140 6.83 -10.14 -5.41
C ASP A 140 7.37 -10.81 -4.14
N ALA A 141 6.73 -10.58 -2.99
CA ALA A 141 7.12 -11.19 -1.71
C ALA A 141 7.05 -12.73 -1.74
N ASN A 142 6.19 -13.30 -2.59
CA ASN A 142 6.02 -14.74 -2.77
C ASN A 142 6.82 -15.32 -3.95
N GLY A 143 7.73 -14.55 -4.56
CA GLY A 143 8.54 -15.00 -5.69
C GLY A 143 7.81 -15.09 -7.03
N ARG A 144 6.57 -14.56 -7.10
CA ARG A 144 5.70 -14.55 -8.28
C ARG A 144 5.98 -13.30 -9.14
N TYR A 145 7.24 -13.12 -9.55
CA TYR A 145 7.71 -11.87 -10.15
C TYR A 145 7.02 -11.49 -11.46
N ALA A 146 6.73 -12.47 -12.33
CA ALA A 146 6.03 -12.21 -13.59
C ALA A 146 4.59 -11.70 -13.36
N GLU A 147 3.91 -12.20 -12.32
CA GLU A 147 2.55 -11.75 -11.97
C GLU A 147 2.60 -10.37 -11.31
N ALA A 148 3.63 -10.10 -10.51
CA ALA A 148 3.89 -8.77 -9.97
C ALA A 148 4.12 -7.75 -11.09
N GLU A 149 4.99 -8.06 -12.05
CA GLU A 149 5.28 -7.21 -13.21
C GLU A 149 4.01 -6.85 -13.99
N GLN A 150 3.18 -7.85 -14.33
CA GLN A 150 1.93 -7.62 -15.06
C GLN A 150 1.00 -6.66 -14.29
N ALA A 151 0.79 -6.90 -13.00
CA ALA A 151 -0.04 -6.04 -12.17
C ALA A 151 0.53 -4.60 -12.07
N LEU A 152 1.85 -4.46 -11.97
CA LEU A 152 2.52 -3.16 -11.88
C LEU A 152 2.44 -2.38 -13.19
N LEU A 153 2.57 -3.02 -14.35
CA LEU A 153 2.41 -2.39 -15.66
C LEU A 153 1.00 -1.82 -15.84
N GLU A 154 -0.02 -2.54 -15.37
CA GLU A 154 -1.40 -2.04 -15.38
C GLU A 154 -1.62 -0.82 -14.48
N VAL A 155 -1.05 -0.85 -13.26
CA VAL A 155 -1.10 0.29 -12.33
C VAL A 155 -0.34 1.49 -12.91
N LYS A 156 0.82 1.26 -13.53
CA LYS A 156 1.62 2.29 -14.21
C LYS A 156 0.81 2.95 -15.32
N ALA A 157 0.17 2.18 -16.18
CA ALA A 157 -0.66 2.70 -17.28
C ALA A 157 -1.80 3.58 -16.75
N TRP A 158 -2.49 3.12 -15.70
CA TRP A 158 -3.52 3.93 -15.05
C TRP A 158 -2.96 5.24 -14.47
N MET A 159 -1.83 5.21 -13.77
CA MET A 159 -1.21 6.43 -13.23
C MET A 159 -0.80 7.43 -14.32
N GLU A 160 -0.36 6.94 -15.48
CA GLU A 160 -0.01 7.78 -16.64
C GLU A 160 -1.22 8.48 -17.27
N GLU A 161 -2.40 7.86 -17.20
CA GLU A 161 -3.67 8.44 -17.66
C GLU A 161 -4.30 9.43 -16.65
N HIS A 162 -3.72 9.58 -15.45
CA HIS A 162 -4.24 10.43 -14.38
C HIS A 162 -3.27 11.60 -14.12
N PRO A 163 -3.41 12.75 -14.83
CA PRO A 163 -2.43 13.84 -14.83
C PRO A 163 -2.14 14.43 -13.45
N GLN A 164 -3.10 14.35 -12.52
CA GLN A 164 -2.96 14.80 -11.14
C GLN A 164 -1.99 13.94 -10.31
N ILE A 165 -1.79 12.68 -10.72
CA ILE A 165 -0.77 11.79 -10.15
C ILE A 165 0.54 12.11 -10.88
N GLY A 166 0.58 11.89 -12.18
CA GLY A 166 1.77 12.16 -12.99
C GLY A 166 2.93 11.19 -12.72
N ARG A 167 3.81 11.03 -13.71
CA ARG A 167 4.86 10.00 -13.72
C ARG A 167 5.95 10.15 -12.67
N GLY A 168 6.16 11.36 -12.14
CA GLY A 168 7.19 11.66 -11.14
C GLY A 168 6.64 11.82 -9.72
N SER A 169 5.37 11.48 -9.47
CA SER A 169 4.83 11.54 -8.11
C SER A 169 5.35 10.42 -7.23
N PRO A 170 5.34 10.59 -5.89
CA PRO A 170 5.76 9.53 -4.98
C PRO A 170 5.03 8.19 -5.20
N PRO A 171 3.70 8.14 -5.46
CA PRO A 171 3.03 6.87 -5.79
C PRO A 171 3.55 6.23 -7.09
N ALA A 172 3.80 7.02 -8.13
CA ALA A 172 4.33 6.53 -9.40
C ALA A 172 5.78 6.02 -9.25
N MET A 173 6.62 6.73 -8.49
CA MET A 173 7.98 6.31 -8.18
C MET A 173 8.00 5.01 -7.36
N GLY A 174 7.09 4.86 -6.39
CA GLY A 174 6.91 3.62 -5.64
C GLY A 174 6.53 2.43 -6.52
N ASN A 175 5.59 2.63 -7.45
CA ASN A 175 5.20 1.60 -8.42
C ASN A 175 6.36 1.20 -9.35
N LEU A 176 7.14 2.18 -9.86
CA LEU A 176 8.30 1.92 -10.71
C LEU A 176 9.43 1.20 -9.97
N ARG A 177 9.67 1.49 -8.69
CA ARG A 177 10.64 0.76 -7.86
C ARG A 177 10.31 -0.73 -7.78
N MET A 178 9.04 -1.05 -7.54
CA MET A 178 8.60 -2.44 -7.51
C MET A 178 8.69 -3.11 -8.88
N LEU A 179 8.40 -2.37 -9.96
CA LEU A 179 8.48 -2.91 -11.31
C LEU A 179 9.94 -3.24 -11.66
N LEU A 180 10.86 -2.34 -11.32
CA LEU A 180 12.30 -2.56 -11.44
C LEU A 180 12.75 -3.83 -10.69
N GLU A 181 12.29 -3.99 -9.44
CA GLU A 181 12.58 -5.15 -8.62
C GLU A 181 12.05 -6.46 -9.23
N ALA A 182 10.79 -6.49 -9.65
CA ALA A 182 10.16 -7.66 -10.26
C ALA A 182 10.84 -8.07 -11.58
N VAL A 183 11.20 -7.12 -12.44
CA VAL A 183 11.89 -7.38 -13.72
C VAL A 183 13.32 -7.86 -13.47
N TRP A 184 14.03 -7.25 -12.51
CA TRP A 184 15.39 -7.66 -12.15
C TRP A 184 15.42 -9.10 -11.63
N LYS A 185 14.51 -9.45 -10.72
CA LYS A 185 14.45 -10.79 -10.11
C LYS A 185 14.06 -11.90 -11.09
N GLN A 186 13.57 -11.54 -12.29
CA GLN A 186 13.37 -12.48 -13.40
C GLN A 186 14.63 -12.70 -14.26
N GLY A 187 15.72 -11.97 -14.01
CA GLY A 187 16.94 -12.00 -14.82
C GLY A 187 16.89 -11.11 -16.07
N ASN A 188 15.83 -10.31 -16.24
CA ASN A 188 15.64 -9.40 -17.38
C ASN A 188 16.42 -8.09 -17.19
N HIS A 189 17.74 -8.17 -17.03
CA HIS A 189 18.57 -7.01 -16.64
C HIS A 189 18.59 -5.87 -17.66
N GLU A 190 18.40 -6.16 -18.94
CA GLU A 190 18.33 -5.12 -19.99
C GLU A 190 17.11 -4.20 -19.77
N GLU A 191 15.94 -4.80 -19.57
CA GLU A 191 14.70 -4.06 -19.31
C GLU A 191 14.74 -3.34 -17.96
N ALA A 192 15.23 -4.01 -16.91
CA ALA A 192 15.44 -3.41 -15.60
C ALA A 192 16.37 -2.19 -15.68
N THR A 193 17.45 -2.25 -16.46
CA THR A 193 18.35 -1.11 -16.68
C THR A 193 17.64 0.05 -17.37
N GLY A 194 16.76 -0.24 -18.34
CA GLY A 194 15.91 0.76 -18.98
C GLY A 194 15.01 1.49 -17.97
N ILE A 195 14.29 0.73 -17.14
CA ILE A 195 13.43 1.28 -16.07
C ILE A 195 14.24 2.15 -15.11
N TYR A 196 15.41 1.68 -14.67
CA TYR A 196 16.29 2.42 -13.77
C TYR A 196 16.73 3.76 -14.37
N MET A 197 17.11 3.79 -15.65
CA MET A 197 17.53 5.04 -16.32
C MET A 197 16.36 6.02 -16.48
N ASP A 198 15.17 5.52 -16.80
CA ASP A 198 13.94 6.32 -16.85
C ASP A 198 13.64 6.95 -15.49
N MET A 199 13.74 6.17 -14.41
CA MET A 199 13.56 6.66 -13.04
C MET A 199 14.59 7.72 -12.66
N LYS A 200 15.87 7.53 -12.98
CA LYS A 200 16.90 8.57 -12.76
C LYS A 200 16.54 9.89 -13.46
N SER A 201 16.08 9.81 -14.70
CA SER A 201 15.63 10.99 -15.46
C SER A 201 14.40 11.66 -14.85
N LEU A 202 13.49 10.90 -14.22
CA LEU A 202 12.37 11.46 -13.47
C LEU A 202 12.85 12.17 -12.20
N VAL A 203 13.73 11.54 -11.41
CA VAL A 203 14.32 12.14 -10.20
C VAL A 203 15.09 13.42 -10.53
N ASP A 204 15.91 13.42 -11.57
CA ASP A 204 16.70 14.60 -11.97
C ASP A 204 15.86 15.79 -12.47
N ARG A 205 14.59 15.56 -12.83
CA ARG A 205 13.63 16.60 -13.25
C ARG A 205 12.57 16.91 -12.18
N MET A 206 12.63 16.26 -11.01
CA MET A 206 11.63 16.40 -9.96
C MET A 206 11.61 17.81 -9.36
N ASP A 207 12.74 18.52 -9.41
CA ASP A 207 12.92 19.94 -9.07
C ASP A 207 11.97 20.87 -9.84
N LYS A 208 11.55 20.46 -11.04
CA LYS A 208 10.62 21.21 -11.92
C LYS A 208 9.16 20.83 -11.71
N THR A 209 8.86 20.08 -10.65
CA THR A 209 7.50 19.59 -10.34
C THR A 209 7.11 19.99 -8.93
N ASN A 210 5.86 19.70 -8.55
CA ASN A 210 5.39 19.90 -7.17
C ASN A 210 6.01 18.90 -6.17
N PHE A 211 6.87 17.99 -6.63
CA PHE A 211 7.47 16.93 -5.83
C PHE A 211 8.94 17.19 -5.48
N ALA A 212 9.45 18.41 -5.72
CA ALA A 212 10.86 18.77 -5.49
C ALA A 212 11.39 18.40 -4.08
N GLN A 213 10.53 18.46 -3.05
CA GLN A 213 10.91 18.09 -1.68
C GLN A 213 11.30 16.61 -1.51
N TYR A 214 10.86 15.73 -2.41
CA TYR A 214 11.13 14.29 -2.36
C TYR A 214 12.35 13.89 -3.21
N GLN A 215 12.96 14.83 -3.94
CA GLN A 215 13.98 14.52 -4.94
C GLN A 215 15.17 13.75 -4.38
N GLU A 216 15.71 14.18 -3.24
CA GLU A 216 16.89 13.55 -2.64
C GLU A 216 16.55 12.18 -2.03
N GLU A 217 15.43 12.09 -1.33
CA GLU A 217 14.94 10.82 -0.77
C GLU A 217 14.72 9.77 -1.89
N GLU A 218 14.13 10.19 -3.00
CA GLU A 218 13.92 9.34 -4.17
C GLU A 218 15.23 8.91 -4.86
N ARG A 219 16.27 9.76 -4.83
CA ARG A 219 17.60 9.41 -5.30
C ARG A 219 18.23 8.32 -4.43
N GLU A 220 18.21 8.52 -3.11
CA GLU A 220 18.76 7.56 -2.14
C GLU A 220 18.03 6.20 -2.22
N MET A 221 16.70 6.21 -2.27
CA MET A 221 15.89 4.99 -2.41
C MET A 221 16.22 4.22 -3.69
N LEU A 222 16.39 4.93 -4.81
CA LEU A 222 16.68 4.31 -6.11
C LEU A 222 18.09 3.69 -6.15
N GLU A 223 19.08 4.37 -5.57
CA GLU A 223 20.45 3.84 -5.47
C GLU A 223 20.52 2.64 -4.51
N GLY A 224 19.87 2.74 -3.35
CA GLY A 224 19.79 1.65 -2.37
C GLY A 224 19.05 0.41 -2.90
N LEU A 225 18.01 0.60 -3.73
CA LEU A 225 17.32 -0.49 -4.40
C LEU A 225 18.28 -1.26 -5.31
N MET A 226 19.06 -0.57 -6.16
CA MET A 226 20.01 -1.24 -7.05
C MET A 226 21.11 -1.99 -6.30
N GLU A 227 21.60 -1.46 -5.18
CA GLU A 227 22.54 -2.17 -4.32
C GLU A 227 21.92 -3.46 -3.75
N THR A 228 20.66 -3.37 -3.31
CA THR A 228 19.92 -4.52 -2.76
C THR A 228 19.70 -5.60 -3.81
N LEU A 229 19.31 -5.22 -5.04
CA LEU A 229 19.07 -6.15 -6.14
C LEU A 229 20.33 -6.89 -6.58
N ARG A 230 21.48 -6.21 -6.61
CA ARG A 230 22.77 -6.85 -6.90
C ARG A 230 23.16 -7.86 -5.82
N LYS A 231 23.02 -7.49 -4.53
CA LYS A 231 23.29 -8.41 -3.41
C LYS A 231 22.36 -9.63 -3.44
N TRP A 232 21.09 -9.42 -3.79
CA TRP A 232 20.14 -10.52 -3.94
C TRP A 232 20.58 -11.48 -5.06
N GLU A 233 21.01 -10.95 -6.20
CA GLU A 233 21.49 -11.75 -7.34
C GLU A 233 22.75 -12.55 -6.99
N ASP A 234 23.74 -11.91 -6.36
CA ASP A 234 24.96 -12.57 -5.87
C ASP A 234 24.61 -13.74 -4.92
N ALA A 235 23.60 -13.55 -4.07
CA ALA A 235 23.14 -14.60 -3.15
C ALA A 235 22.41 -15.75 -3.87
N GLN A 236 21.65 -15.49 -4.94
CA GLN A 236 21.04 -16.56 -5.76
C GLN A 236 22.12 -17.38 -6.46
N GLN A 237 23.09 -16.70 -7.11
CA GLN A 237 24.20 -17.36 -7.80
C GLN A 237 25.07 -18.21 -6.85
N ALA A 238 25.33 -17.72 -5.64
CA ALA A 238 26.05 -18.48 -4.62
C ALA A 238 25.27 -19.70 -4.08
N SER A 239 23.94 -19.66 -4.16
CA SER A 239 23.05 -20.74 -3.68
C SER A 239 22.85 -21.86 -4.73
N GLY A 240 23.37 -21.71 -5.95
CA GLY A 240 23.28 -22.72 -7.00
C GLY A 240 21.86 -22.93 -7.56
N ILE A 241 20.99 -21.93 -7.40
CA ILE A 241 19.67 -21.85 -8.03
C ILE A 241 19.79 -20.96 -9.27
#